data_AF-A0A418AYN7-F1
#
_entry.id   AF-A0A418AYN7-F1
#
_cell.length_a   1.000
_cell.length_b   1.000
_cell.length_c   1.000
_cell.angle_alpha   90.00
_cell.angle_beta   90.00
_cell.angle_gamma   90.00
#
_symmetry.space_group_name_H-M   'P 1'
#
loop_
_entity.id
_entity.type
_entity.pdbx_description
1 polymer ?
#
loop_
_entity_poly.entity_id
_entity_poly.type
_entity_poly.pdbx_seq_one_letter_code
_entity_poly.pdbx_strand_id
1 'polypeptide(L)'
;MTRSRGNVIDHDILVTCFTCHVGRGRTTTMLVCMYMLRAVIAGAVPSHVEPKSTVHFGVIDELVATLDNGQASLDLVNHAVDMADHVQNLRDCIDSCRELTKENGLSVEKQEYFMQRAVNYLERYFYLICFASYILDEQPKKFPTLFVNWMCSRYDNALYALLDNLNFDDKNDDVVSSMRWRWRRKRKLVYRLE
;
A
#
# COMPACT_ATOMS: atom_id res chain seq x y z
N MET A 1 -57.10 -14.07 -0.23
CA MET A 1 -55.92 -14.96 -0.27
C MET A 1 -54.70 -14.11 -0.56
N THR A 2 -53.71 -14.21 0.32
CA THR A 2 -52.63 -13.25 0.57
C THR A 2 -51.47 -13.37 -0.43
N ARG A 3 -50.95 -12.20 -0.81
CA ARG A 3 -49.82 -11.94 -1.69
C ARG A 3 -48.51 -12.41 -1.03
N SER A 4 -47.85 -13.42 -1.61
CA SER A 4 -46.48 -13.80 -1.27
C SER A 4 -45.49 -12.92 -2.04
N ARG A 5 -44.78 -12.06 -1.31
CA ARG A 5 -43.61 -11.31 -1.80
C ARG A 5 -42.42 -12.27 -1.82
N GLY A 6 -41.95 -12.64 -3.01
CA GLY A 6 -40.66 -13.29 -3.17
C GLY A 6 -39.54 -12.29 -2.85
N ASN A 7 -38.67 -12.66 -1.91
CA ASN A 7 -37.50 -11.91 -1.48
C ASN A 7 -36.67 -11.46 -2.69
N VAL A 8 -36.55 -10.15 -2.86
CA VAL A 8 -35.46 -9.54 -3.64
C VAL A 8 -34.21 -9.69 -2.77
N ILE A 9 -33.32 -10.61 -3.13
CA ILE A 9 -31.99 -10.66 -2.55
C ILE A 9 -31.22 -9.51 -3.19
N ASP A 10 -31.17 -8.38 -2.49
CA ASP A 10 -30.36 -7.23 -2.86
C ASP A 10 -28.90 -7.59 -2.55
N HIS A 11 -28.24 -8.24 -3.49
CA HIS A 11 -26.78 -8.31 -3.48
C HIS A 11 -26.31 -6.99 -4.07
N ASP A 12 -25.80 -6.10 -3.22
CA ASP A 12 -24.96 -4.98 -3.65
C ASP A 12 -23.74 -5.56 -4.39
N ILE A 13 -23.87 -5.79 -5.69
CA ILE A 13 -22.79 -6.28 -6.54
C ILE A 13 -21.82 -5.10 -6.73
N LEU A 14 -20.74 -5.10 -5.95
CA LEU A 14 -19.60 -4.23 -6.20
C LEU A 14 -18.91 -4.67 -7.49
N VAL A 15 -19.23 -4.01 -8.60
CA VAL A 15 -18.55 -4.18 -9.90
C VAL A 15 -17.35 -3.24 -9.95
N THR A 16 -16.15 -3.79 -9.94
CA THR A 16 -14.91 -3.02 -10.04
C THR A 16 -14.15 -3.38 -11.30
N CYS A 17 -14.08 -2.44 -12.25
CA CYS A 17 -13.38 -2.61 -13.53
C CYS A 17 -12.07 -1.81 -13.52
N PHE A 18 -10.94 -2.47 -13.82
CA PHE A 18 -9.63 -1.82 -13.86
C PHE A 18 -8.92 -2.13 -15.17
N THR A 19 -8.61 -1.08 -15.94
CA THR A 19 -7.79 -1.18 -17.13
C THR A 19 -6.35 -0.80 -16.80
N CYS A 20 -5.38 -1.62 -17.20
CA CYS A 20 -4.01 -1.18 -17.27
C CYS A 20 -3.32 -1.76 -18.51
N HIS A 21 -2.56 -0.91 -19.21
CA HIS A 21 -1.93 -1.25 -20.50
C HIS A 21 -0.66 -2.13 -20.34
N VAL A 22 -0.17 -2.35 -19.09
CA VAL A 22 1.09 -3.07 -18.79
C VAL A 22 1.00 -4.01 -17.56
N GLY A 23 -0.19 -4.27 -17.01
CA GLY A 23 -0.44 -5.34 -16.01
C GLY A 23 0.10 -5.17 -14.57
N ARG A 24 1.25 -4.53 -14.34
CA ARG A 24 2.06 -4.80 -13.13
C ARG A 24 1.80 -3.91 -11.92
N GLY A 25 1.29 -2.70 -12.14
CA GLY A 25 1.23 -1.66 -11.09
C GLY A 25 -0.17 -1.53 -10.49
N ARG A 26 -1.10 -1.00 -11.28
CA ARG A 26 -2.43 -0.59 -10.81
C ARG A 26 -3.31 -1.80 -10.49
N THR A 27 -3.28 -2.84 -11.31
CA THR A 27 -4.09 -4.05 -11.12
C THR A 27 -3.76 -4.76 -9.83
N THR A 28 -2.47 -4.95 -9.51
CA THR A 28 -2.05 -5.58 -8.24
C THR A 28 -2.50 -4.78 -7.03
N THR A 29 -2.30 -3.45 -7.03
CA THR A 29 -2.77 -2.59 -5.93
C THR A 29 -4.29 -2.68 -5.76
N MET A 30 -5.04 -2.61 -6.85
CA MET A 30 -6.50 -2.70 -6.78
C MET A 30 -6.96 -4.08 -6.31
N LEU A 31 -6.30 -5.15 -6.74
CA LEU A 31 -6.60 -6.51 -6.30
C LEU A 31 -6.39 -6.65 -4.78
N VAL A 32 -5.28 -6.15 -4.25
CA VAL A 32 -5.03 -6.13 -2.80
C VAL A 32 -6.09 -5.30 -2.07
N CYS A 33 -6.40 -4.08 -2.54
CA CYS A 33 -7.47 -3.26 -1.95
C CYS A 33 -8.82 -3.99 -1.95
N MET A 34 -9.16 -4.69 -3.03
CA MET A 34 -10.40 -5.44 -3.16
C MET A 34 -10.44 -6.64 -2.21
N TYR A 35 -9.35 -7.39 -2.06
CA TYR A 35 -9.27 -8.48 -1.09
C TYR A 35 -9.50 -7.98 0.33
N MET A 36 -8.82 -6.90 0.73
CA MET A 36 -8.99 -6.31 2.06
C MET A 36 -10.43 -5.81 2.27
N LEU A 37 -10.98 -5.05 1.32
CA LEU A 37 -12.33 -4.52 1.41
C LEU A 37 -13.37 -5.64 1.54
N ARG A 38 -13.25 -6.71 0.74
CA ARG A 38 -14.15 -7.87 0.85
C ARG A 38 -14.01 -8.59 2.18
N ALA A 39 -12.79 -8.80 2.68
CA ALA A 39 -12.56 -9.45 3.96
C ALA A 39 -13.24 -8.68 5.11
N VAL A 40 -13.09 -7.35 5.12
CA VAL A 40 -13.71 -6.49 6.15
C VAL A 40 -15.23 -6.44 6.01
N ILE A 41 -15.77 -6.26 4.80
CA ILE A 41 -17.24 -6.23 4.58
C ILE A 41 -17.89 -7.57 4.94
N ALA A 42 -17.23 -8.69 4.63
CA ALA A 42 -17.74 -10.03 4.95
C ALA A 42 -17.52 -10.43 6.42
N GLY A 43 -16.85 -9.59 7.23
CA GLY A 43 -16.46 -9.94 8.60
C GLY A 43 -15.46 -11.10 8.69
N ALA A 44 -14.77 -11.41 7.59
CA ALA A 44 -13.80 -12.48 7.46
C ALA A 44 -12.36 -11.94 7.58
N VAL A 45 -12.14 -11.01 8.51
CA VAL A 45 -10.81 -10.45 8.76
C VAL A 45 -9.92 -11.56 9.32
N PRO A 46 -8.76 -11.84 8.70
CA PRO A 46 -7.86 -12.87 9.19
C PRO A 46 -7.39 -12.55 10.60
N SER A 47 -7.48 -13.53 11.51
CA SER A 47 -6.89 -13.41 12.85
C SER A 47 -5.46 -13.93 12.80
N HIS A 48 -4.48 -13.05 12.96
CA HIS A 48 -3.04 -13.34 13.06
C HIS A 48 -2.51 -14.29 11.97
N VAL A 49 -2.17 -13.73 10.81
CA VAL A 49 -1.56 -14.48 9.71
C VAL A 49 -0.06 -14.31 9.82
N GLU A 50 0.67 -15.40 10.05
CA GLU A 50 2.12 -15.35 9.91
C GLU A 50 2.45 -14.97 8.45
N PRO A 51 3.17 -13.86 8.24
CA PRO A 51 3.44 -13.39 6.90
C PRO A 51 4.33 -14.40 6.17
N LYS A 52 4.02 -14.70 4.89
CA LYS A 52 4.86 -15.55 4.02
C LYS A 52 6.31 -15.04 3.90
N SER A 53 6.51 -13.74 4.11
CA SER A 53 7.79 -13.05 4.01
C SER A 53 7.99 -12.15 5.24
N THR A 54 9.07 -12.38 6.01
CA THR A 54 9.39 -11.71 7.29
C THR A 54 10.23 -10.46 7.11
N VAL A 55 9.97 -9.71 6.04
CA VAL A 55 10.78 -8.54 5.71
C VAL A 55 10.32 -7.38 6.58
N HIS A 56 11.26 -6.85 7.36
CA HIS A 56 11.03 -5.72 8.25
C HIS A 56 11.51 -4.42 7.60
N PHE A 57 10.68 -3.39 7.71
CA PHE A 57 10.97 -2.04 7.26
C PHE A 57 10.71 -1.10 8.43
N GLY A 58 11.74 -0.39 8.92
CA GLY A 58 11.61 0.45 10.12
C GLY A 58 10.46 1.46 10.01
N VAL A 59 10.29 2.10 8.84
CA VAL A 59 9.18 3.03 8.60
C VAL A 59 7.79 2.37 8.66
N ILE A 60 7.70 1.07 8.38
CA ILE A 60 6.44 0.31 8.52
C ILE A 60 6.18 -0.02 9.99
N ASP A 61 7.21 -0.33 10.77
CA ASP A 61 7.07 -0.53 12.22
C ASP A 61 6.61 0.79 12.90
N GLU A 62 7.18 1.93 12.50
CA GLU A 62 6.73 3.27 12.95
C GLU A 62 5.29 3.58 12.53
N LEU A 63 4.90 3.25 11.30
CA LEU A 63 3.52 3.38 10.83
C LEU A 63 2.58 2.55 11.69
N VAL A 64 2.91 1.28 11.93
CA VAL A 64 2.10 0.36 12.74
C VAL A 64 1.96 0.87 14.18
N ALA A 65 3.02 1.43 14.75
CA ALA A 65 2.97 2.06 16.07
C ALA A 65 2.12 3.35 16.11
N THR A 66 2.01 4.05 14.98
CA THR A 66 1.22 5.30 14.85
C THR A 66 -0.28 5.03 14.70
N LEU A 67 -0.66 3.93 14.07
CA LEU A 67 -2.07 3.60 13.79
C LEU A 67 -2.75 2.93 14.99
N ASP A 68 -3.98 3.33 15.30
CA ASP A 68 -4.75 2.81 16.45
C ASP A 68 -4.99 1.28 16.36
N ASN A 69 -5.15 0.78 15.14
CA ASN A 69 -5.33 -0.62 14.78
C ASN A 69 -4.16 -1.12 13.91
N GLY A 70 -2.94 -0.66 14.17
CA GLY A 70 -1.77 -0.90 13.32
C GLY A 70 -1.48 -2.37 13.03
N GLN A 71 -1.41 -3.22 14.06
CA GLN A 71 -1.09 -4.64 13.85
C GLN A 71 -2.17 -5.35 13.03
N ALA A 72 -3.45 -5.12 13.36
CA ALA A 72 -4.57 -5.69 12.60
C ALA A 72 -4.58 -5.20 11.13
N SER A 73 -4.17 -3.96 10.90
CA SER A 73 -4.03 -3.38 9.56
C SER A 73 -2.89 -4.06 8.78
N LEU A 74 -1.75 -4.28 9.43
CA LEU A 74 -0.60 -4.97 8.84
C LEU A 74 -0.94 -6.42 8.49
N ASP A 75 -1.58 -7.16 9.40
CA ASP A 75 -1.99 -8.55 9.18
C ASP A 75 -2.95 -8.67 8.00
N LEU A 76 -3.92 -7.75 7.90
CA LEU A 76 -4.88 -7.70 6.80
C LEU A 76 -4.19 -7.43 5.45
N VAL A 77 -3.25 -6.48 5.40
CA VAL A 77 -2.48 -6.20 4.17
C VAL A 77 -1.62 -7.40 3.80
N ASN A 78 -0.91 -7.99 4.76
CA ASN A 78 -0.03 -9.14 4.52
C ASN A 78 -0.80 -10.30 3.90
N HIS A 79 -1.95 -10.64 4.49
CA HIS A 79 -2.82 -11.66 3.95
C HIS A 79 -3.32 -11.31 2.54
N ALA A 80 -3.76 -10.07 2.30
CA ALA A 80 -4.24 -9.66 0.98
C ALA A 80 -3.14 -9.63 -0.09
N VAL A 81 -1.91 -9.29 0.28
CA VAL A 81 -0.73 -9.38 -0.59
C VAL A 81 -0.43 -10.84 -0.94
N ASP A 82 -0.51 -11.75 0.03
CA ASP A 82 -0.30 -13.19 -0.21
C ASP A 82 -1.41 -13.81 -1.08
N MET A 83 -2.65 -13.32 -0.98
CA MET A 83 -3.71 -13.72 -1.91
C MET A 83 -3.48 -13.21 -3.34
N ALA A 84 -2.80 -12.07 -3.49
CA ALA A 84 -2.45 -11.45 -4.77
C ALA A 84 -1.08 -11.92 -5.33
N ASP A 85 -0.42 -12.88 -4.68
CA ASP A 85 0.94 -13.35 -4.97
C ASP A 85 1.13 -13.82 -6.43
N HIS A 86 0.10 -14.45 -7.00
CA HIS A 86 0.08 -14.93 -8.38
C HIS A 86 0.24 -13.83 -9.45
N VAL A 87 0.01 -12.56 -9.09
CA VAL A 87 0.27 -11.42 -9.98
C VAL A 87 1.67 -10.88 -9.71
N GLN A 88 1.92 -10.44 -8.48
CA GLN A 88 3.19 -9.89 -8.03
C GLN A 88 3.16 -9.68 -6.51
N ASN A 89 4.01 -10.36 -5.75
CA ASN A 89 4.17 -10.05 -4.33
C ASN A 89 4.84 -8.69 -4.14
N LEU A 90 4.21 -7.81 -3.37
CA LEU A 90 4.75 -6.46 -3.18
C LEU A 90 6.01 -6.47 -2.30
N ARG A 91 6.09 -7.36 -1.31
CA ARG A 91 7.22 -7.46 -0.39
C ARG A 91 8.47 -7.97 -1.11
N ASP A 92 8.32 -9.03 -1.89
CA ASP A 92 9.42 -9.57 -2.70
C ASP A 92 9.93 -8.55 -3.73
N CYS A 93 9.05 -7.69 -4.23
CA CYS A 93 9.45 -6.63 -5.17
C CYS A 93 10.27 -5.53 -4.50
N ILE A 94 9.98 -5.21 -3.24
CA ILE A 94 10.77 -4.27 -2.46
C ILE A 94 12.18 -4.84 -2.29
N ASP A 95 12.28 -6.07 -1.79
CA ASP A 95 13.54 -6.75 -1.55
C ASP A 95 14.35 -6.97 -2.82
N SER A 96 13.73 -7.50 -3.88
CA SER A 96 14.41 -7.73 -5.14
C SER A 96 15.01 -6.44 -5.70
N CYS A 97 14.28 -5.32 -5.64
CA CYS A 97 14.82 -4.04 -6.09
C CYS A 97 15.95 -3.52 -5.19
N ARG A 98 15.87 -3.78 -3.88
CA ARG A 98 16.91 -3.39 -2.94
C ARG A 98 18.19 -4.21 -3.12
N GLU A 99 18.07 -5.52 -3.30
CA GLU A 99 19.22 -6.41 -3.55
C GLU A 99 19.87 -6.12 -4.91
N LEU A 100 19.08 -5.83 -5.95
CA LEU A 100 19.61 -5.35 -7.24
C LEU A 100 20.44 -4.08 -7.09
N THR A 101 20.20 -3.22 -6.09
CA THR A 101 21.01 -2.01 -5.87
C THR A 101 22.42 -2.34 -5.38
N LYS A 102 22.61 -3.52 -4.76
CA LYS A 102 23.87 -3.97 -4.16
C LYS A 102 24.73 -4.81 -5.11
N GLU A 103 24.27 -5.10 -6.33
CA GLU A 103 25.05 -5.92 -7.27
C GLU A 103 26.34 -5.21 -7.70
N ASN A 104 27.43 -5.98 -7.71
CA ASN A 104 28.74 -5.50 -8.12
C ASN A 104 28.77 -5.15 -9.61
N GLY A 105 29.38 -4.02 -9.96
CA GLY A 105 29.57 -3.59 -11.35
C GLY A 105 28.39 -2.85 -11.97
N LEU A 106 27.35 -2.51 -11.19
CA LEU A 106 26.30 -1.60 -11.64
C LEU A 106 26.79 -0.15 -11.75
N SER A 107 26.29 0.55 -12.77
CA SER A 107 26.45 2.00 -12.84
C SER A 107 25.61 2.68 -11.77
N VAL A 108 26.05 3.87 -11.35
CA VAL A 108 25.33 4.73 -10.39
C VAL A 108 23.88 4.96 -10.84
N GLU A 109 23.66 5.20 -12.13
CA GLU A 109 22.32 5.42 -12.70
C GLU A 109 21.39 4.20 -12.53
N LYS A 110 21.91 2.97 -12.68
CA LYS A 110 21.13 1.75 -12.48
C LYS A 110 20.84 1.50 -11.00
N GLN A 111 21.80 1.76 -10.12
CA GLN A 111 21.61 1.69 -8.67
C GLN A 111 20.50 2.67 -8.24
N GLU A 112 20.55 3.93 -8.69
CA GLU A 112 19.50 4.91 -8.43
C GLU A 112 18.13 4.48 -8.97
N TYR A 113 18.10 3.88 -10.17
CA TYR A 113 16.86 3.36 -10.76
C TYR A 113 16.22 2.26 -9.89
N PHE A 114 16.99 1.28 -9.46
CA PHE A 114 16.49 0.19 -8.63
C PHE A 114 16.09 0.67 -7.24
N MET A 115 16.88 1.56 -6.64
CA MET A 115 16.56 2.16 -5.35
C MET A 115 15.25 2.98 -5.42
N GLN A 116 15.08 3.81 -6.44
CA GLN A 116 13.83 4.54 -6.65
C GLN A 116 12.64 3.58 -6.82
N ARG A 117 12.85 2.45 -7.48
CA ARG A 117 11.81 1.43 -7.67
C ARG A 117 11.46 0.72 -6.36
N ALA A 118 12.45 0.40 -5.51
CA ALA A 118 12.24 -0.14 -4.18
C ALA A 118 11.42 0.82 -3.30
N VAL A 119 11.81 2.10 -3.25
CA VAL A 119 11.08 3.16 -2.53
C VAL A 119 9.63 3.30 -3.02
N ASN A 120 9.39 3.22 -4.33
CA ASN A 120 8.02 3.29 -4.86
C ASN A 120 7.15 2.10 -4.42
N TYR A 121 7.73 0.90 -4.29
CA TYR A 121 7.01 -0.27 -3.79
C TYR A 121 6.75 -0.17 -2.28
N LEU A 122 7.72 0.34 -1.51
CA LEU A 122 7.56 0.60 -0.08
C LEU A 122 6.46 1.64 0.20
N GLU A 123 6.45 2.75 -0.54
CA GLU A 123 5.39 3.76 -0.41
C GLU A 123 4.01 3.19 -0.71
N ARG A 124 3.91 2.34 -1.73
CA ARG A 124 2.66 1.66 -2.04
C ARG A 124 2.22 0.75 -0.90
N TYR A 125 3.16 0.01 -0.30
CA TYR A 125 2.88 -0.86 0.83
C TYR A 125 2.43 -0.05 2.06
N PHE A 126 3.07 1.09 2.33
CA PHE A 126 2.66 2.07 3.34
C PHE A 126 1.19 2.50 3.14
N TYR A 127 0.83 2.95 1.92
CA TYR A 127 -0.54 3.37 1.64
C TYR A 127 -1.56 2.23 1.76
N LEU A 128 -1.19 1.00 1.44
CA LEU A 128 -2.07 -0.16 1.62
C LEU A 128 -2.37 -0.40 3.10
N ILE A 129 -1.40 -0.22 4.00
CA ILE A 129 -1.57 -0.32 5.46
C ILE A 129 -2.45 0.82 5.99
N CYS A 130 -2.21 2.06 5.55
CA CYS A 130 -3.12 3.16 5.87
C CYS A 130 -4.56 2.87 5.40
N PHE A 131 -4.71 2.31 4.19
CA PHE A 131 -6.02 1.98 3.67
C PHE A 131 -6.68 0.83 4.43
N ALA A 132 -5.93 -0.18 4.86
CA ALA A 132 -6.43 -1.26 5.73
C ALA A 132 -6.94 -0.70 7.06
N SER A 133 -6.18 0.20 7.69
CA SER A 133 -6.59 0.87 8.92
C SER A 133 -7.87 1.68 8.73
N TYR A 134 -7.96 2.43 7.63
CA TYR A 134 -9.15 3.18 7.23
C TYR A 134 -10.38 2.29 7.08
N ILE A 135 -10.29 1.18 6.31
CA ILE A 135 -11.47 0.33 6.09
C ILE A 135 -11.93 -0.38 7.36
N LEU A 136 -11.01 -0.75 8.26
CA LEU A 136 -11.35 -1.36 9.54
C LEU A 136 -12.10 -0.38 10.45
N ASP A 137 -11.75 0.91 10.43
CA ASP A 137 -12.40 1.95 11.24
C ASP A 137 -13.69 2.51 10.62
N GLU A 138 -13.74 2.68 9.29
CA GLU A 138 -14.87 3.34 8.62
C GLU A 138 -15.95 2.36 8.12
N GLN A 139 -15.66 1.06 8.00
CA GLN A 139 -16.67 0.08 7.57
C GLN A 139 -17.89 0.02 8.52
N PRO A 140 -17.75 0.03 9.85
CA PRO A 140 -18.91 0.06 10.76
C PRO A 140 -19.79 1.31 10.58
N LYS A 141 -19.19 2.42 10.11
CA LYS A 141 -19.86 3.70 9.88
C LYS A 141 -20.40 3.84 8.44
N LYS A 142 -20.14 2.86 7.58
CA LYS A 142 -20.46 2.87 6.14
C LYS A 142 -19.73 3.97 5.35
N PHE A 143 -18.45 4.17 5.63
CA PHE A 143 -17.55 5.07 4.87
C PHE A 143 -18.05 6.52 4.72
N PRO A 144 -18.45 7.22 5.79
CA PRO A 144 -18.89 8.62 5.71
C PRO A 144 -17.73 9.58 5.37
N THR A 145 -16.51 9.22 5.75
CA THR A 145 -15.32 10.03 5.49
C THR A 145 -14.50 9.44 4.35
N LEU A 146 -14.05 10.28 3.41
CA LEU A 146 -13.11 9.84 2.37
C LEU A 146 -11.74 9.53 2.98
N PHE A 147 -11.04 8.54 2.43
CA PHE A 147 -9.71 8.10 2.89
C PHE A 147 -8.72 9.23 3.17
N VAL A 148 -8.58 10.19 2.26
CA VAL A 148 -7.66 11.33 2.43
C VAL A 148 -8.06 12.22 3.60
N ASN A 149 -9.35 12.47 3.77
CA ASN A 149 -9.86 13.26 4.89
C ASN A 149 -9.66 12.51 6.21
N TRP A 150 -9.88 11.20 6.23
CA TRP A 150 -9.64 10.37 7.40
C TRP A 150 -8.16 10.40 7.84
N MET A 151 -7.21 10.30 6.90
CA MET A 151 -5.79 10.40 7.21
C MET A 151 -5.44 11.76 7.85
N CYS A 152 -5.94 12.86 7.28
CA CYS A 152 -5.68 14.19 7.79
C CYS A 152 -6.37 14.45 9.14
N SER A 153 -7.62 14.02 9.31
CA SER A 153 -8.39 14.31 10.52
C SER A 153 -8.02 13.45 11.71
N ARG A 154 -7.53 12.23 11.48
CA ARG A 154 -7.23 11.27 12.55
C ARG A 154 -5.77 11.29 13.00
N TYR A 155 -4.85 11.57 12.08
CA TYR A 155 -3.41 11.53 12.35
C TYR A 155 -2.69 12.84 11.99
N ASP A 156 -3.43 13.93 11.77
CA ASP A 156 -2.91 15.24 11.37
C ASP A 156 -1.86 15.13 10.25
N ASN A 157 -0.62 15.49 10.56
CA ASN A 157 0.53 15.43 9.67
C ASN A 157 1.44 14.23 9.92
N ALA A 158 1.16 13.37 10.91
CA ALA A 158 2.07 12.30 11.31
C ALA A 158 2.30 11.29 10.18
N LEU A 159 1.23 10.84 9.50
CA LEU A 159 1.35 9.92 8.38
C LEU A 159 2.11 10.54 7.19
N TYR A 160 1.89 11.84 6.93
CA TYR A 160 2.61 12.55 5.89
C TYR A 160 4.08 12.79 6.25
N ALA A 161 4.40 13.00 7.53
CA ALA A 161 5.76 13.14 8.01
C ALA A 161 6.55 11.82 7.87
N LEU A 162 5.93 10.67 8.14
CA LEU A 162 6.53 9.36 7.87
C LEU A 162 6.76 9.16 6.37
N LEU A 163 5.78 9.51 5.52
CA LEU A 163 5.92 9.46 4.06
C LEU A 163 7.03 10.38 3.53
N ASP A 164 7.20 11.57 4.11
CA ASP A 164 8.23 12.53 3.71
C ASP A 164 9.65 12.03 3.98
N ASN A 165 9.80 11.15 4.98
CA ASN A 165 11.05 10.55 5.44
C ASN A 165 11.17 9.05 5.10
N LEU A 166 10.39 8.55 4.14
CA LEU A 166 10.34 7.13 3.79
C LEU A 166 11.73 6.63 3.33
N ASN A 167 12.38 5.81 4.18
CA ASN A 167 13.70 5.25 3.94
C ASN A 167 13.77 3.74 4.31
N PHE A 168 14.90 3.10 4.01
CA PHE A 168 15.18 1.70 4.36
C PHE A 168 16.12 1.57 5.58
N ASP A 169 16.27 2.62 6.38
CA ASP A 169 17.07 2.71 7.62
C ASP A 169 18.59 2.40 7.50
N ASP A 170 19.08 2.06 6.30
CA ASP A 170 20.51 1.93 6.03
C ASP A 170 21.19 3.31 6.01
N LYS A 171 22.20 3.49 6.87
CA LYS A 171 22.98 4.73 7.05
C LYS A 171 23.67 5.29 5.79
N ASN A 172 23.52 4.65 4.64
CA ASN A 172 24.04 5.07 3.33
C ASN A 172 22.96 5.56 2.34
N ASP A 173 21.67 5.48 2.68
CA ASP A 173 20.57 5.74 1.73
C ASP A 173 20.01 7.18 1.78
N ASP A 174 20.62 8.06 2.58
CA ASP A 174 20.19 9.44 2.86
C ASP A 174 19.95 10.32 1.61
N VAL A 175 20.58 9.98 0.48
CA VAL A 175 20.48 10.76 -0.76
C VAL A 175 19.10 10.63 -1.42
N VAL A 176 18.33 9.57 -1.14
CA VAL A 176 17.11 9.21 -1.89
C VAL A 176 15.81 9.36 -1.09
N SER A 177 15.92 9.52 0.23
CA SER A 177 14.84 9.37 1.22
C SER A 177 13.82 10.51 1.25
N SER A 178 14.17 11.69 0.75
CA SER A 178 13.25 12.83 0.84
C SER A 178 12.22 12.80 -0.29
N MET A 179 10.93 12.80 0.06
CA MET A 179 9.83 13.08 -0.88
C MET A 179 10.12 14.37 -1.70
N ARG A 180 10.79 15.35 -1.09
CA ARG A 180 11.27 16.60 -1.70
C ARG A 180 12.31 16.38 -2.82
N TRP A 181 13.08 15.30 -2.81
CA TRP A 181 13.99 14.89 -3.90
C TRP A 181 13.19 14.30 -5.08
N ARG A 182 12.18 13.47 -4.78
CA ARG A 182 11.28 12.81 -5.76
C ARG A 182 10.45 13.83 -6.55
N TRP A 183 9.87 14.84 -5.89
CA TRP A 183 9.19 15.97 -6.54
C TRP A 183 10.13 16.91 -7.30
N ARG A 184 11.40 17.05 -6.87
CA ARG A 184 12.41 17.86 -7.57
C ARG A 184 12.90 17.21 -8.88
N ARG A 185 13.06 15.88 -8.92
CA ARG A 185 13.44 15.15 -10.15
C ARG A 185 12.32 15.16 -11.20
N LYS A 186 11.05 14.92 -10.80
CA LYS A 186 9.90 15.01 -11.72
C LYS A 186 9.75 16.41 -12.34
N ARG A 187 9.92 17.48 -11.55
CA ARG A 187 9.92 18.85 -12.09
C ARG A 187 11.09 19.09 -13.06
N LYS A 188 12.31 18.65 -12.73
CA LYS A 188 13.48 18.79 -13.62
C LYS A 188 13.36 18.03 -14.95
N LEU A 189 12.57 16.95 -15.02
CA LEU A 189 12.31 16.22 -16.26
C LEU A 189 11.28 16.95 -17.15
N VAL A 190 10.27 17.57 -16.55
CA VAL A 190 9.27 18.39 -17.26
C VAL A 190 9.95 19.60 -17.93
N TYR A 191 10.88 20.27 -17.25
CA TYR A 191 11.64 21.39 -17.82
C TYR A 191 12.66 21.03 -18.91
N ARG A 192 12.94 19.74 -19.16
CA ARG A 192 13.83 19.33 -20.28
C ARG A 192 13.06 18.97 -21.55
N LEU A 193 11.74 19.01 -21.50
CA LEU A 193 10.83 18.72 -22.62
C LEU A 193 10.15 19.99 -23.15
N GLU A 194 10.46 21.15 -22.56
CA GLU A 194 10.18 22.51 -23.04
C GLU A 194 11.47 23.11 -23.61
#